data_AF-A0A7C3KXS2-F1
#
_entry.id   AF-A0A7C3KXS2-F1
#
_cell.length_a   1.000
_cell.length_b   1.000
_cell.length_c   1.000
_cell.angle_alpha   90.00
_cell.angle_beta   90.00
_cell.angle_gamma   90.00
#
_symmetry.space_group_name_H-M   'P 1'
#
loop_
_entity.id
_entity.type
_entity.pdbx_description
1 polymer ?
#
loop_
_entity_poly.entity_id
_entity_poly.type
_entity_poly.pdbx_seq_one_letter_code
_entity_poly.pdbx_strand_id
1 'polypeptide(L)'
;MPDSDRKRLEDERAQHLRQGIEQFEQVRQMILAKPRRSKLDSIQLRNAHYYLGDCAFELGDYDGAIRHYDAARERYPTDPASLVAMTQIVNAHLRRGEVAKAITANERARRFFQSLPDVAWDDPSLPMGRSEWERWLDATAELAKGMLDGGAKTGELNANAAGER
;
A
#
# COMPACT_ATOMS: atom_id res chain seq x y z
N MET A 1 -29.77 3.62 -8.75
CA MET A 1 -29.54 2.19 -8.48
C MET A 1 -30.28 1.87 -7.18
N PRO A 2 -31.14 0.84 -7.12
CA PRO A 2 -31.83 0.45 -5.88
C PRO A 2 -30.82 0.05 -4.80
N ASP A 3 -31.07 0.40 -3.54
CA ASP A 3 -30.16 0.12 -2.41
C ASP A 3 -29.87 -1.38 -2.22
N SER A 4 -30.80 -2.25 -2.59
CA SER A 4 -30.64 -3.71 -2.58
C SER A 4 -29.60 -4.21 -3.58
N ASP A 5 -29.53 -3.59 -4.76
CA ASP A 5 -28.57 -3.97 -5.81
C ASP A 5 -27.16 -3.53 -5.42
N ARG A 6 -27.02 -2.35 -4.82
CA ARG A 6 -25.73 -1.86 -4.32
C ARG A 6 -25.19 -2.78 -3.23
N LYS A 7 -26.01 -3.13 -2.24
CA LYS A 7 -25.60 -4.05 -1.16
C LYS A 7 -25.18 -5.42 -1.70
N ARG A 8 -25.95 -5.98 -2.63
CA ARG A 8 -25.59 -7.26 -3.27
C ARG A 8 -24.22 -7.20 -3.94
N LEU A 9 -23.95 -6.13 -4.71
CA LEU A 9 -22.66 -5.97 -5.38
C LEU A 9 -21.50 -5.76 -4.39
N GLU A 10 -21.73 -5.03 -3.29
CA GLU A 10 -20.75 -4.88 -2.21
C GLU A 10 -20.42 -6.24 -1.56
N ASP A 11 -21.44 -7.06 -1.28
CA ASP A 11 -21.28 -8.39 -0.71
C ASP A 11 -20.56 -9.35 -1.67
N GLU A 12 -20.96 -9.38 -2.95
CA GLU A 12 -20.31 -10.17 -4.01
C GLU A 12 -18.84 -9.77 -4.18
N ARG A 13 -18.55 -8.46 -4.21
CA ARG A 13 -17.19 -7.93 -4.25
C ARG A 13 -16.38 -8.41 -3.05
N ALA A 14 -16.91 -8.29 -1.84
CA ALA A 14 -16.21 -8.73 -0.64
C ALA A 14 -15.96 -10.24 -0.65
N GLN A 15 -16.91 -11.04 -1.14
CA GLN A 15 -16.73 -12.48 -1.32
C GLN A 15 -15.59 -12.79 -2.29
N HIS A 16 -15.54 -12.14 -3.45
CA HIS A 16 -14.47 -12.35 -4.42
C HIS A 16 -13.09 -11.96 -3.89
N LEU A 17 -13.00 -10.86 -3.12
CA LEU A 17 -11.74 -10.47 -2.48
C LEU A 17 -11.26 -11.51 -1.46
N ARG A 18 -12.17 -12.07 -0.65
CA ARG A 18 -11.82 -13.15 0.30
C ARG A 18 -11.37 -14.43 -0.42
N GLN A 19 -12.07 -14.81 -1.49
CA GLN A 19 -11.66 -15.94 -2.33
C GLN A 19 -10.29 -15.70 -2.97
N GLY A 20 -10.02 -14.47 -3.42
CA GLY A 20 -8.71 -14.07 -3.92
C GLY A 20 -7.61 -14.26 -2.87
N ILE A 21 -7.85 -13.83 -1.63
CA ILE A 21 -6.92 -14.04 -0.51
C ILE A 21 -6.61 -15.53 -0.33
N GLU A 22 -7.63 -16.38 -0.28
CA GLU A 22 -7.43 -17.83 -0.13
C GLU A 22 -6.57 -18.41 -1.26
N GLN A 23 -6.83 -18.01 -2.51
CA GLN A 23 -6.08 -18.48 -3.67
C GLN A 23 -4.62 -18.00 -3.66
N PHE A 24 -4.37 -16.72 -3.37
CA PHE A 24 -3.01 -16.18 -3.31
C PHE A 24 -2.22 -16.76 -2.13
N GLU A 25 -2.89 -17.05 -1.01
CA GLU A 25 -2.30 -17.74 0.14
C GLU A 25 -1.87 -19.16 -0.23
N GLN A 26 -2.70 -19.91 -0.96
CA GLN A 26 -2.33 -21.24 -1.48
C GLN A 26 -1.11 -21.16 -2.40
N VAL A 27 -1.09 -20.21 -3.35
CA VAL A 27 0.07 -20.00 -4.24
C VAL A 27 1.34 -19.71 -3.44
N ARG A 28 1.25 -18.81 -2.46
CA ARG A 28 2.37 -18.48 -1.56
C ARG A 28 2.89 -19.72 -0.84
N GLN A 29 2.00 -20.50 -0.22
CA GLN A 29 2.35 -21.71 0.52
C GLN A 29 3.01 -22.75 -0.39
N MET A 30 2.43 -23.00 -1.57
CA MET A 30 2.98 -23.93 -2.56
C MET A 30 4.40 -23.54 -2.98
N ILE A 31 4.67 -22.26 -3.22
CA ILE A 31 6.01 -21.78 -3.60
C ILE A 31 6.99 -21.87 -2.42
N LEU A 32 6.55 -21.51 -1.21
CA LEU A 32 7.39 -21.56 -0.02
C LEU A 32 7.81 -23.00 0.32
N ALA A 33 6.95 -23.98 0.07
CA ALA A 33 7.21 -25.41 0.28
C ALA A 33 8.21 -26.03 -0.72
N LYS A 34 8.53 -25.35 -1.84
CA LYS A 34 9.47 -25.90 -2.83
C LYS A 34 10.89 -25.96 -2.26
N PRO A 35 11.62 -27.09 -2.40
CA PRO A 35 13.00 -27.22 -1.92
C PRO A 35 13.99 -26.37 -2.71
N ARG A 36 13.69 -26.07 -3.98
CA ARG A 36 14.44 -25.15 -4.83
C ARG A 36 13.44 -24.24 -5.55
N ARG A 37 13.66 -22.92 -5.47
CA ARG A 37 12.80 -21.91 -6.10
C ARG A 37 13.50 -21.31 -7.31
N SER A 38 12.79 -21.23 -8.42
CA SER A 38 13.23 -20.58 -9.64
C SER A 38 13.09 -19.05 -9.56
N LYS A 39 13.59 -18.34 -10.57
CA LYS A 39 13.32 -16.91 -10.75
C LYS A 39 11.82 -16.64 -10.91
N LEU A 40 11.11 -17.50 -11.64
CA LEU A 40 9.65 -17.40 -11.80
C LEU A 40 8.93 -17.57 -10.46
N ASP A 41 9.34 -18.54 -9.63
CA ASP A 41 8.78 -18.72 -8.28
C ASP A 41 8.96 -17.47 -7.42
N SER A 42 10.10 -16.80 -7.55
CA SER A 42 10.36 -15.55 -6.83
C SER A 42 9.42 -14.44 -7.33
N ILE A 43 9.20 -14.29 -8.63
CA ILE A 43 8.25 -13.30 -9.17
C ILE A 43 6.81 -13.61 -8.70
N GLN A 44 6.40 -14.88 -8.75
CA GLN A 44 5.07 -15.30 -8.32
C GLN A 44 4.87 -15.08 -6.82
N LEU A 45 5.88 -15.36 -5.99
CA LEU A 45 5.83 -15.12 -4.56
C LEU A 45 5.68 -13.62 -4.25
N ARG A 46 6.43 -12.76 -4.95
CA ARG A 46 6.28 -11.29 -4.85
C ARG A 46 4.85 -10.86 -5.11
N ASN A 47 4.32 -11.27 -6.27
CA ASN A 47 3.01 -10.86 -6.72
C ASN A 47 1.91 -11.41 -5.81
N ALA A 48 2.07 -12.63 -5.28
CA ALA A 48 1.15 -13.18 -4.29
C ALA A 48 1.09 -12.30 -3.02
N HIS A 49 2.24 -11.83 -2.51
CA HIS A 49 2.24 -10.88 -1.40
C HIS A 49 1.57 -9.54 -1.75
N TYR A 50 1.81 -9.00 -2.94
CA TYR A 50 1.13 -7.77 -3.38
C TYR A 50 -0.39 -7.95 -3.46
N TYR A 51 -0.87 -8.99 -4.11
CA TYR A 51 -2.31 -9.20 -4.28
C TYR A 51 -3.00 -9.57 -2.97
N LEU A 52 -2.33 -10.27 -2.04
CA LEU A 52 -2.83 -10.42 -0.68
C LEU A 52 -3.00 -9.06 0.01
N GLY A 53 -2.02 -8.17 -0.14
CA GLY A 53 -2.07 -6.80 0.37
C GLY A 53 -3.22 -6.00 -0.25
N ASP A 54 -3.36 -6.04 -1.58
CA ASP A 54 -4.41 -5.33 -2.31
C ASP A 54 -5.80 -5.82 -1.89
N CYS A 55 -6.01 -7.14 -1.81
CA CYS A 55 -7.29 -7.68 -1.37
C CYS A 55 -7.61 -7.28 0.07
N ALA A 56 -6.62 -7.31 0.98
CA ALA A 56 -6.81 -6.87 2.37
C ALA A 56 -7.12 -5.37 2.44
N PHE A 57 -6.42 -4.55 1.67
CA PHE A 57 -6.64 -3.11 1.57
C PHE A 57 -8.06 -2.80 1.09
N GLU A 58 -8.51 -3.48 0.04
CA GLU A 58 -9.83 -3.30 -0.55
C GLU A 58 -10.99 -3.82 0.33
N LEU A 59 -10.69 -4.69 1.29
CA LEU A 59 -11.59 -5.13 2.35
C LEU A 59 -11.56 -4.20 3.59
N GLY A 60 -10.67 -3.20 3.60
CA GLY A 60 -10.47 -2.30 4.74
C GLY A 60 -9.64 -2.90 5.88
N ASP A 61 -9.08 -4.11 5.70
CA ASP A 61 -8.09 -4.68 6.62
C ASP A 61 -6.71 -4.06 6.33
N TYR A 62 -6.55 -2.80 6.72
CA TYR A 62 -5.33 -2.05 6.48
C TYR A 62 -4.13 -2.60 7.26
N ASP A 63 -4.33 -3.19 8.44
CA ASP A 63 -3.25 -3.84 9.19
C ASP A 63 -2.77 -5.11 8.48
N GLY A 64 -3.69 -5.93 7.96
CA GLY A 64 -3.36 -7.05 7.08
C GLY A 64 -2.65 -6.62 5.81
N ALA A 65 -3.14 -5.57 5.16
CA ALA A 65 -2.53 -5.02 3.96
C ALA A 65 -1.07 -4.62 4.20
N ILE A 66 -0.81 -3.83 5.25
CA ILE A 66 0.55 -3.40 5.62
C ILE A 66 1.47 -4.60 5.85
N ARG A 67 1.02 -5.64 6.59
CA ARG A 67 1.82 -6.86 6.79
C ARG A 67 2.19 -7.54 5.47
N HIS A 68 1.26 -7.64 4.54
CA HIS A 68 1.50 -8.28 3.25
C HIS A 68 2.45 -7.46 2.36
N TYR A 69 2.29 -6.14 2.32
CA TYR A 69 3.19 -5.25 1.59
C TYR A 69 4.61 -5.19 2.19
N ASP A 70 4.73 -5.19 3.52
CA ASP A 70 6.03 -5.26 4.20
C ASP A 70 6.77 -6.55 3.86
N ALA A 71 6.07 -7.69 3.89
CA ALA A 71 6.63 -8.99 3.51
C ALA A 71 7.10 -9.02 2.05
N ALA A 72 6.37 -8.35 1.15
CA ALA A 72 6.81 -8.20 -0.24
C ALA A 72 8.10 -7.35 -0.33
N ARG A 73 8.14 -6.18 0.33
CA ARG A 73 9.32 -5.30 0.33
C ARG A 73 10.57 -5.99 0.85
N GLU A 74 10.46 -6.71 1.98
CA GLU A 74 11.59 -7.43 2.60
C GLU A 74 12.21 -8.46 1.66
N ARG A 75 11.39 -9.03 0.78
CA ARG A 75 11.80 -10.07 -0.16
C ARG A 75 12.49 -9.50 -1.41
N TYR A 76 12.20 -8.26 -1.77
CA TYR A 76 12.77 -7.57 -2.94
C TYR A 76 13.35 -6.19 -2.56
N PRO A 77 14.34 -6.14 -1.65
CA PRO A 77 14.80 -4.90 -1.04
C PRO A 77 15.56 -3.96 -1.98
N THR A 78 15.81 -4.37 -3.23
CA THR A 78 16.53 -3.60 -4.25
C THR A 78 15.77 -3.50 -5.57
N ASP A 79 14.55 -4.03 -5.63
CA ASP A 79 13.71 -4.03 -6.82
C ASP A 79 12.86 -2.74 -6.83
N PRO A 80 12.91 -1.90 -7.88
CA PRO A 80 12.05 -0.72 -7.97
C PRO A 80 10.56 -1.06 -7.88
N ALA A 81 10.15 -2.28 -8.25
CA ALA A 81 8.78 -2.74 -8.06
C ALA A 81 8.33 -2.73 -6.59
N SER A 82 9.27 -2.73 -5.62
CA SER A 82 8.97 -2.58 -4.19
C SER A 82 8.38 -1.22 -3.83
N LEU A 83 8.55 -0.20 -4.69
CA LEU A 83 7.86 1.09 -4.51
C LEU A 83 6.34 0.92 -4.49
N VAL A 84 5.78 -0.03 -5.23
CA VAL A 84 4.33 -0.32 -5.22
C VAL A 84 3.86 -0.70 -3.81
N ALA A 85 4.55 -1.64 -3.15
CA ALA A 85 4.19 -2.01 -1.78
C ALA A 85 4.36 -0.83 -0.82
N MET A 86 5.44 -0.05 -0.97
CA MET A 86 5.71 1.08 -0.09
C MET A 86 4.64 2.17 -0.21
N THR A 87 4.18 2.48 -1.42
CA THR A 87 3.10 3.45 -1.63
C THR A 87 1.76 2.95 -1.12
N GLN A 88 1.48 1.66 -1.23
CA GLN A 88 0.27 1.09 -0.64
C GLN A 88 0.29 1.09 0.89
N ILE A 89 1.46 0.96 1.54
CA ILE A 89 1.58 1.17 2.99
C ILE A 89 1.26 2.62 3.36
N VAL A 90 1.72 3.60 2.57
CA VAL A 90 1.36 5.02 2.77
C VAL A 90 -0.15 5.20 2.66
N ASN A 91 -0.77 4.65 1.61
CA ASN A 91 -2.21 4.71 1.40
C ASN A 91 -2.97 4.05 2.56
N ALA A 92 -2.51 2.91 3.07
CA ALA A 92 -3.14 2.21 4.19
C ALA A 92 -3.16 3.08 5.45
N HIS A 93 -2.06 3.75 5.77
CA HIS A 93 -2.02 4.71 6.88
C HIS A 93 -2.95 5.92 6.64
N LEU A 94 -2.99 6.47 5.42
CA LEU A 94 -3.90 7.57 5.09
C LEU A 94 -5.37 7.17 5.25
N ARG A 95 -5.76 5.98 4.78
CA ARG A 95 -7.13 5.47 4.90
C ARG A 95 -7.56 5.22 6.35
N ARG A 96 -6.60 5.01 7.26
CA ARG A 96 -6.83 4.93 8.70
C ARG A 96 -6.81 6.29 9.42
N GLY A 97 -6.52 7.37 8.70
CA GLY A 97 -6.31 8.69 9.32
C GLY A 97 -4.99 8.80 10.11
N GLU A 98 -4.08 7.84 9.97
CA GLU A 98 -2.79 7.83 10.67
C GLU A 98 -1.76 8.69 9.90
N VAL A 99 -2.07 9.98 9.72
CA VAL A 99 -1.35 10.86 8.79
C VAL A 99 0.15 10.95 9.12
N ALA A 100 0.52 11.02 10.39
CA ALA A 100 1.93 11.04 10.80
C ALA A 100 2.69 9.76 10.36
N LYS A 101 2.05 8.59 10.48
CA LYS A 101 2.65 7.32 10.01
C LYS A 101 2.74 7.27 8.49
N ALA A 102 1.74 7.82 7.79
CA ALA A 102 1.77 7.94 6.34
C ALA A 102 2.96 8.79 5.85
N ILE A 103 3.24 9.91 6.52
CA ILE A 103 4.40 10.76 6.20
C ILE A 103 5.70 9.99 6.40
N THR A 104 5.87 9.35 7.57
CA THR A 104 7.06 8.52 7.83
C THR A 104 7.23 7.40 6.80
N ALA A 105 6.13 6.76 6.39
CA ALA A 105 6.15 5.73 5.35
C ALA A 105 6.54 6.32 3.98
N ASN A 106 6.05 7.51 3.62
CA ASN A 106 6.36 8.18 2.36
C ASN A 106 7.83 8.62 2.31
N GLU A 107 8.38 9.10 3.43
CA GLU A 107 9.81 9.40 3.56
C GLU A 107 10.68 8.15 3.36
N ARG A 108 10.26 7.00 3.91
CA ARG A 108 10.94 5.72 3.66
C ARG A 108 10.89 5.36 2.17
N ALA A 109 9.73 5.51 1.53
CA ALA A 109 9.57 5.27 0.10
C ALA A 109 10.46 6.20 -0.74
N ARG A 110 10.55 7.48 -0.39
CA ARG A 110 11.43 8.46 -1.03
C ARG A 110 12.91 8.12 -0.87
N ARG A 111 13.34 7.74 0.34
CA ARG A 111 14.73 7.29 0.56
C ARG A 111 15.06 6.06 -0.26
N PHE A 112 14.13 5.09 -0.34
CA PHE A 112 14.30 3.91 -1.18
C PHE A 112 14.40 4.29 -2.66
N PHE A 113 13.47 5.11 -3.17
CA PHE A 113 13.49 5.65 -4.53
C PHE A 113 14.84 6.32 -4.87
N GLN A 114 15.37 7.15 -3.98
CA GLN A 114 16.66 7.82 -4.15
C GLN A 114 17.87 6.89 -4.08
N SER A 115 17.74 5.73 -3.42
CA SER A 115 18.81 4.74 -3.31
C SER A 115 18.92 3.82 -4.54
N LEU A 116 17.90 3.79 -5.39
CA LEU A 116 17.89 2.96 -6.59
C LEU A 116 18.87 3.53 -7.64
N PRO A 117 19.74 2.71 -8.25
CA PRO A 117 20.64 3.16 -9.29
C PRO A 117 19.86 3.49 -10.57
N ASP A 118 20.38 4.39 -11.41
CA ASP A 118 19.70 4.85 -12.62
C ASP A 118 19.29 3.69 -13.56
N VAL A 119 20.16 2.68 -13.68
CA VAL A 119 19.91 1.46 -14.49
C VAL A 119 18.68 0.67 -14.04
N ALA A 120 18.23 0.83 -12.78
CA ALA A 120 17.05 0.14 -12.30
C ALA A 120 15.77 0.62 -13.00
N TRP A 121 15.78 1.81 -13.59
CA TRP A 121 14.64 2.38 -14.33
C TRP A 121 14.55 1.92 -15.78
N ASP A 122 15.55 1.19 -16.29
CA ASP A 122 15.56 0.65 -17.65
C ASP A 122 14.69 -0.62 -17.80
N ASP A 123 14.12 -1.12 -16.70
CA ASP A 123 13.26 -2.31 -16.69
C ASP A 123 11.86 -1.99 -17.24
N PRO A 124 11.48 -2.50 -18.43
CA PRO A 124 10.18 -2.23 -19.04
C PRO A 124 9.01 -2.93 -18.32
N SER A 125 9.29 -3.81 -17.35
CA SER A 125 8.27 -4.46 -16.53
C SER A 125 7.84 -3.63 -15.32
N LEU A 126 8.48 -2.48 -15.09
CA LEU A 126 8.08 -1.57 -14.02
C LEU A 126 6.69 -0.99 -14.30
N PRO A 127 5.85 -0.86 -13.26
CA PRO A 127 4.49 -0.35 -13.42
C PRO A 127 4.46 1.15 -13.76
N MET A 128 5.52 1.88 -13.43
CA MET A 128 5.67 3.31 -13.57
C MET A 128 7.15 3.64 -13.78
N GLY A 129 7.43 4.68 -14.57
CA GLY A 129 8.77 5.21 -14.74
C GLY A 129 9.21 6.07 -13.55
N ARG A 130 10.50 6.46 -13.57
CA ARG A 130 11.13 7.26 -12.51
C ARG A 130 10.37 8.55 -12.22
N SER A 131 10.05 9.31 -13.27
CA SER A 131 9.38 10.61 -13.15
C SER A 131 7.95 10.48 -12.62
N GLU A 132 7.23 9.41 -12.96
CA GLU A 132 5.91 9.13 -12.41
C GLU A 132 5.99 8.84 -10.90
N TRP A 133 6.96 8.03 -10.47
CA TRP A 133 7.17 7.73 -9.05
C TRP A 133 7.52 8.97 -8.24
N GLU A 134 8.41 9.81 -8.77
CA GLU A 134 8.79 11.07 -8.11
C GLU A 134 7.57 11.96 -7.88
N ARG A 135 6.77 12.18 -8.95
CA ARG A 135 5.52 12.95 -8.86
C ARG A 135 4.55 12.37 -7.85
N TRP A 136 4.38 11.05 -7.82
CA TRP A 136 3.49 10.39 -6.86
C TRP A 136 3.94 10.66 -5.41
N LEU A 137 5.24 10.47 -5.13
CA LEU A 137 5.80 10.65 -3.79
C LEU A 137 5.71 12.12 -3.33
N ASP A 138 5.90 13.08 -4.23
CA ASP A 138 5.76 14.51 -3.95
C ASP A 138 4.30 14.88 -3.65
N ALA A 139 3.38 14.46 -4.53
CA ALA A 139 1.96 14.73 -4.35
C ALA A 139 1.41 14.16 -3.04
N THR A 140 1.82 12.93 -2.69
CA THR A 140 1.42 12.29 -1.43
C THR A 140 2.00 13.00 -0.20
N ALA A 141 3.22 13.53 -0.29
CA ALA A 141 3.82 14.32 0.79
C ALA A 141 3.02 15.61 1.04
N GLU A 142 2.70 16.35 -0.02
CA GLU A 142 1.92 17.59 0.08
C GLU A 142 0.50 17.33 0.60
N LEU A 143 -0.16 16.27 0.12
CA LEU A 143 -1.48 15.87 0.60
C LEU A 143 -1.45 15.53 2.10
N ALA A 144 -0.50 14.71 2.54
CA ALA A 144 -0.39 14.31 3.94
C ALA A 144 -0.08 15.52 4.85
N LYS A 145 0.77 16.45 4.40
CA LYS A 145 1.04 17.70 5.12
C LYS A 145 -0.21 18.57 5.25
N GLY A 146 -0.96 18.75 4.16
CA GLY A 146 -2.23 19.48 4.20
C GLY A 146 -3.25 18.87 5.15
N MET A 147 -3.32 17.54 5.25
CA MET A 147 -4.17 16.84 6.21
C MET A 147 -3.75 17.07 7.67
N LEU A 148 -2.45 17.09 7.97
CA LEU A 148 -1.96 17.42 9.32
C LEU A 148 -2.28 18.87 9.69
N ASP A 149 -1.97 19.81 8.81
CA ASP A 149 -2.16 21.24 9.06
C ASP A 149 -3.66 21.57 9.22
N GLY A 150 -4.53 20.93 8.44
CA GLY A 150 -5.97 21.03 8.58
C GLY A 150 -6.49 20.49 9.92
N GLY A 151 -6.02 19.31 10.33
CA GLY A 151 -6.38 18.70 11.61
C GLY A 151 -5.95 19.50 12.83
N ALA A 152 -4.75 20.09 12.79
CA ALA A 152 -4.23 20.96 13.86
C ALA A 152 -5.11 22.21 14.05
N LYS A 153 -5.48 22.88 12.95
CA LYS A 153 -6.35 24.07 12.98
C LYS A 153 -7.74 23.78 13.54
N THR A 154 -8.32 22.61 13.22
CA THR A 154 -9.63 22.21 13.78
C THR A 154 -9.55 21.90 15.28
N GLY A 155 -8.44 21.33 15.74
CA GLY A 155 -8.19 21.08 17.17
C GLY A 155 -8.07 22.36 18.00
N GLU A 156 -7.33 23.36 17.50
CA GLU A 156 -7.17 24.66 18.16
C GLU A 156 -8.48 25.45 18.28
N LEU A 157 -9.32 25.44 17.22
CA LEU A 157 -10.64 26.08 17.25
C LEU A 157 -11.57 25.43 18.28
N ASN A 158 -11.56 24.10 18.40
CA ASN A 158 -12.38 23.39 19.37
C ASN A 158 -11.90 23.55 20.82
N ALA A 159 -10.59 23.67 21.05
CA ALA A 159 -10.02 23.92 22.36
C ALA A 159 -10.34 25.34 22.88
N ASN A 160 -10.27 26.35 22.00
CA ASN A 160 -10.67 27.71 22.35
C ASN A 160 -12.17 27.83 22.67
N ALA A 161 -13.03 27.11 21.94
CA ALA A 161 -14.48 27.09 22.21
C ALA A 161 -14.87 26.35 23.51
N ALA A 162 -14.01 25.48 24.03
CA ALA A 162 -14.23 24.75 25.28
C ALA A 162 -13.69 25.50 26.52
N GLY A 163 -12.78 26.45 26.34
CA GLY A 163 -12.18 27.26 27.41
C GLY A 163 -12.97 28.52 27.81
N GLU A 164 -14.03 28.86 27.08
CA GLU A 164 -14.86 30.07 27.30
C GLU A 164 -16.16 29.79 28.10
N ARG A 165 -16.25 28.70 28.86
CA ARG A 165 -17.42 28.39 29.71
C ARG A 165 -17.13 28.39 31.20
#